data_AF-A0A348ZWR2-F1
#
_entry.id   AF-A0A348ZWR2-F1
#
_cell.length_a   1.000
_cell.length_b   1.000
_cell.length_c   1.000
_cell.angle_alpha   90.00
_cell.angle_beta   90.00
_cell.angle_gamma   90.00
#
_symmetry.space_group_name_H-M   'P 1'
#
loop_
_entity.id
_entity.type
_entity.pdbx_description
1 polymer ?
#
loop_
_entity_poly.entity_id
_entity_poly.type
_entity_poly.pdbx_seq_one_letter_code
_entity_poly.pdbx_strand_id
1 'polypeptide(L)'
;MLNTHTCGEPNKSYVGDTVTLAGWVDRRRDHGGLIFIDLRDRDGLVQLVFNPETSPACHEIASGMRSEYVIRVSGEVSLRPA
;
A
#
# COMPACT_ATOMS: atom_id res chain seq x y z
N MET A 1 -15.58 -6.36 -8.42
CA MET A 1 -14.78 -5.13 -8.65
C MET A 1 -13.35 -5.39 -8.19
N LEU A 2 -12.36 -4.72 -8.81
CA LEU A 2 -10.93 -4.92 -8.51
C LEU A 2 -10.48 -4.19 -7.23
N ASN A 3 -11.14 -3.09 -6.88
CA ASN A 3 -10.88 -2.25 -5.71
C ASN A 3 -12.20 -1.81 -5.06
N THR A 4 -12.15 -1.47 -3.77
CA THR A 4 -13.28 -0.89 -3.01
C THR A 4 -13.20 0.63 -2.93
N HIS A 5 -11.98 1.17 -3.01
CA HIS A 5 -11.66 2.59 -2.91
C HIS A 5 -10.60 2.95 -3.96
N THR A 6 -10.44 4.24 -4.25
CA THR A 6 -9.34 4.76 -5.07
C THR A 6 -8.13 5.12 -4.19
N CYS A 7 -6.94 5.27 -4.75
CA CYS A 7 -5.73 5.60 -4.00
C CYS A 7 -5.77 7.03 -3.43
N GLY A 8 -6.60 7.91 -3.97
CA GLY A 8 -6.78 9.28 -3.47
C GLY A 8 -7.79 9.42 -2.31
N GLU A 9 -8.56 8.38 -2.00
CA GLU A 9 -9.63 8.43 -0.99
C GLU A 9 -9.18 8.27 0.48
N PRO A 10 -8.26 7.34 0.82
CA PRO A 10 -7.90 7.08 2.21
C PRO A 10 -7.43 8.33 2.95
N ASN A 11 -8.12 8.64 4.04
CA ASN A 11 -7.81 9.76 4.92
C ASN A 11 -8.14 9.40 6.38
N LYS A 12 -8.04 10.38 7.30
CA LYS A 12 -8.23 10.16 8.74
C LYS A 12 -9.58 9.54 9.12
N SER A 13 -10.65 9.75 8.33
CA SER A 13 -11.96 9.16 8.63
C SER A 13 -12.04 7.66 8.39
N TYR A 14 -11.09 7.09 7.63
CA TYR A 14 -11.05 5.68 7.27
C TYR A 14 -10.17 4.84 8.22
N VAL A 15 -9.59 5.45 9.26
CA VAL A 15 -8.67 4.73 10.16
C VAL A 15 -9.39 3.56 10.82
N GLY A 16 -8.79 2.36 10.73
CA GLY A 16 -9.38 1.10 11.20
C GLY A 16 -10.19 0.35 10.13
N ASP A 17 -10.53 0.99 9.00
CA ASP A 17 -11.23 0.32 7.92
C ASP A 17 -10.28 -0.54 7.09
N THR A 18 -10.77 -1.71 6.68
CA THR A 18 -10.09 -2.54 5.67
C THR A 18 -10.51 -2.09 4.27
N VAL A 19 -9.53 -1.68 3.47
CA VAL A 19 -9.74 -1.24 2.08
C VAL A 19 -9.01 -2.14 1.10
N THR A 20 -9.54 -2.25 -0.12
CA THR A 20 -8.84 -2.87 -1.24
C THR A 20 -8.55 -1.83 -2.31
N LEU A 21 -7.28 -1.74 -2.72
CA LEU A 21 -6.78 -0.79 -3.70
C LEU A 21 -6.11 -1.53 -4.85
N ALA A 22 -6.11 -0.93 -6.03
CA ALA A 22 -5.41 -1.44 -7.20
C ALA A 22 -4.80 -0.28 -7.98
N GLY A 23 -3.56 -0.42 -8.43
CA GLY A 23 -2.82 0.65 -9.09
C GLY A 23 -1.40 0.25 -9.50
N TRP A 24 -0.59 1.24 -9.82
CA TRP A 24 0.80 1.09 -10.23
C TRP A 24 1.75 1.46 -9.10
N VAL A 25 2.80 0.66 -8.91
CA VAL A 25 3.90 1.01 -8.01
C VAL A 25 4.62 2.24 -8.55
N ASP A 26 4.41 3.40 -7.93
CA ASP A 26 5.07 4.65 -8.28
C ASP A 26 6.52 4.62 -7.78
N ARG A 27 6.69 4.31 -6.48
CA ARG A 27 7.99 4.24 -5.83
C ARG A 27 8.03 3.13 -4.78
N ARG A 28 9.14 2.38 -4.77
CA ARG A 28 9.49 1.44 -3.70
C ARG A 28 10.61 2.02 -2.84
N ARG A 29 10.47 1.95 -1.52
CA ARG A 29 11.47 2.38 -0.54
C ARG A 29 11.68 1.25 0.47
N ASP A 30 12.93 0.85 0.64
CA ASP A 30 13.33 -0.24 1.54
C ASP A 30 14.16 0.34 2.67
N HIS A 31 13.72 0.13 3.91
CA HIS A 31 14.37 0.64 5.12
C HIS A 31 14.98 -0.50 5.96
N GLY A 32 15.31 -1.65 5.35
CA GLY A 32 16.04 -2.74 6.01
C GLY A 32 15.22 -3.57 6.99
N GLY A 33 13.91 -3.35 7.05
CA GLY A 33 12.97 -4.06 7.93
C GLY A 33 11.50 -3.74 7.65
N LEU A 34 11.23 -2.58 7.04
CA LEU A 34 9.93 -2.23 6.47
C LEU A 34 10.09 -1.87 4.99
N ILE A 35 9.13 -2.29 4.18
CA ILE A 35 9.02 -1.88 2.79
C ILE A 35 7.85 -0.91 2.66
N PHE A 36 8.12 0.24 2.05
CA PHE A 36 7.11 1.23 1.71
C PHE A 36 6.92 1.24 0.20
N ILE A 37 5.65 1.25 -0.21
CA ILE A 37 5.28 1.40 -1.61
C ILE A 37 4.32 2.56 -1.72
N ASP A 38 4.66 3.54 -2.56
CA ASP A 38 3.72 4.54 -3.00
C ASP A 38 2.95 3.94 -4.18
N LEU A 39 1.66 3.67 -3.99
CA LEU A 39 0.75 3.14 -4.98
C LEU A 39 0.00 4.31 -5.63
N ARG A 40 -0.02 4.34 -6.96
CA ARG A 40 -0.67 5.39 -7.76
C ARG A 40 -1.84 4.82 -8.54
N ASP A 41 -2.91 5.58 -8.59
CA ASP A 41 -3.93 5.46 -9.64
C ASP A 41 -4.24 6.84 -10.25
N ARG A 42 -5.38 6.96 -10.92
CA ARG A 42 -5.82 8.21 -11.56
C ARG A 42 -6.20 9.31 -10.55
N ASP A 43 -6.55 8.95 -9.33
CA ASP A 43 -7.15 9.85 -8.34
C ASP A 43 -6.14 10.24 -7.26
N GLY A 44 -5.04 9.50 -7.09
CA GLY A 44 -3.92 9.95 -6.27
C GLY A 44 -2.86 8.92 -5.95
N LEU A 45 -2.14 9.21 -4.86
CA LEU A 45 -1.07 8.40 -4.29
C LEU A 45 -1.43 7.99 -2.86
N VAL A 46 -1.12 6.75 -2.50
CA VAL A 46 -1.26 6.21 -1.15
C VAL A 46 -0.02 5.43 -0.76
N GLN A 47 0.43 5.60 0.49
CA GLN A 47 1.56 4.84 1.02
C GLN A 47 1.07 3.53 1.62
N LEU A 48 1.56 2.43 1.07
CA LEU A 48 1.46 1.09 1.63
C LEU A 48 2.68 0.82 2.52
N VAL A 49 2.45 0.12 3.63
CA VAL A 49 3.52 -0.32 4.54
C VAL A 49 3.44 -1.83 4.66
N PHE A 50 4.53 -2.51 4.29
CA PHE A 50 4.67 -3.95 4.43
C PHE A 50 5.59 -4.22 5.63
N ASN A 51 5.00 -4.71 6.72
CA ASN A 51 5.71 -5.09 7.95
C ASN A 51 5.81 -6.63 8.03
N PRO A 52 7.03 -7.22 8.09
CA PRO A 52 7.20 -8.66 8.21
C PRO A 52 6.65 -9.22 9.53
N GLU A 53 6.52 -8.44 10.59
CA GLU A 53 5.88 -8.87 11.84
C GLU A 53 4.37 -9.07 11.68
N THR A 54 3.74 -8.26 10.81
CA THR A 54 2.31 -8.37 10.51
C THR A 54 2.03 -9.41 9.43
N SER A 55 2.85 -9.45 8.38
CA SER A 55 2.75 -10.43 7.29
C SER A 55 4.09 -10.67 6.61
N PRO A 56 4.81 -11.76 6.97
CA PRO A 56 6.05 -12.14 6.30
C PRO A 56 5.88 -12.38 4.80
N ALA A 57 4.78 -13.01 4.41
CA ALA A 57 4.49 -13.35 3.01
C ALA A 57 4.27 -12.09 2.16
N CYS A 58 3.53 -11.11 2.66
CA CYS A 58 3.33 -9.85 1.93
C CYS A 58 4.64 -9.06 1.82
N HIS A 59 5.47 -9.07 2.87
CA HIS A 59 6.79 -8.44 2.84
C HIS A 59 7.71 -9.09 1.79
N GLU A 60 7.76 -10.42 1.72
CA GLU A 60 8.53 -11.14 0.71
C GLU A 60 8.09 -10.77 -0.72
N ILE A 61 6.78 -10.74 -0.99
CA ILE A 61 6.25 -10.33 -2.30
C ILE A 61 6.64 -8.88 -2.61
N ALA A 62 6.47 -7.96 -1.64
CA ALA A 62 6.83 -6.55 -1.78
C ALA A 62 8.34 -6.32 -2.00
N SER A 63 9.19 -7.25 -1.56
CA SER A 63 10.64 -7.15 -1.75
C SER A 63 11.06 -7.23 -3.22
N GLY A 64 10.33 -7.99 -4.04
CA GLY A 64 10.59 -8.16 -5.47
C GLY A 64 9.90 -7.12 -6.36
N MET A 65 9.01 -6.28 -5.82
CA MET A 65 8.24 -5.32 -6.61
C MET A 65 9.14 -4.23 -7.23
N ARG A 66 8.78 -3.80 -8.44
CA ARG A 66 9.46 -2.72 -9.18
C ARG A 66 8.48 -1.63 -9.56
N SER A 67 9.01 -0.47 -9.97
CA SER A 67 8.18 0.61 -10.52
C SER A 67 7.32 0.10 -11.68
N GLU A 68 6.11 0.64 -11.79
CA GLU A 68 5.09 0.31 -12.80
C GLU A 68 4.51 -1.10 -12.71
N TYR A 69 4.83 -1.88 -11.66
CA TYR A 69 4.08 -3.10 -11.38
C TYR A 69 2.63 -2.77 -11.08
N VAL A 70 1.70 -3.47 -11.74
CA VAL A 70 0.27 -3.39 -11.43
C VAL A 70 -0.01 -4.35 -10.28
N ILE A 71 -0.47 -3.80 -9.17
CA ILE A 71 -0.75 -4.59 -7.97
C ILE A 71 -2.16 -4.34 -7.47
N ARG A 72 -2.68 -5.33 -6.74
CA ARG A 72 -3.88 -5.22 -5.92
C ARG A 72 -3.50 -5.56 -4.48
N VAL A 73 -3.95 -4.74 -3.54
CA VAL A 73 -3.62 -4.86 -2.12
C VAL A 73 -4.89 -4.69 -1.28
N SER A 74 -4.98 -5.45 -0.19
CA SER A 74 -6.00 -5.25 0.84
C SER A 74 -5.31 -5.08 2.18
N GLY A 75 -5.75 -4.10 2.98
CA GLY A 75 -5.16 -3.80 4.27
C GLY A 75 -5.94 -2.77 5.06
N GLU A 76 -5.60 -2.65 6.34
CA GLU A 76 -6.20 -1.68 7.26
C GLU A 76 -5.56 -0.30 7.09
N VAL A 77 -6.40 0.75 7.03
CA VAL A 77 -5.92 2.14 7.02
C VAL A 77 -5.45 2.52 8.42
N SER A 78 -4.21 3.00 8.53
CA SER A 78 -3.62 3.49 9.78
C SER A 78 -3.12 4.92 9.64
N LEU A 79 -3.03 5.63 10.77
CA LEU A 79 -2.41 6.94 10.82
C LEU A 79 -0.92 6.82 10.56
N ARG A 80 -0.39 7.68 9.69
CA ARG A 80 1.06 7.83 9.53
C ARG A 80 1.65 8.38 10.84
N PRO A 81 2.69 7.75 11.42
CA PRO A 81 3.40 8.31 12.56
C PRO A 81 3.98 9.71 12.27
N ALA A 82 4.13 10.51 13.33
CA ALA A 82 4.71 11.86 13.26
C ALA A 82 6.22 11.83 12.99
#